data_AF-A0A974APH6-F1
#
_entry.id   AF-A0A974APH6-F1
#
_cell.length_a   1.000
_cell.length_b   1.000
_cell.length_c   1.000
_cell.angle_alpha   90.00
_cell.angle_beta   90.00
_cell.angle_gamma   90.00
#
_symmetry.space_group_name_H-M   'P 1'
#
loop_
_entity.id
_entity.type
_entity.pdbx_description
1 polymer ?
#
loop_
_entity_poly.entity_id
_entity_poly.type
_entity_poly.pdbx_seq_one_letter_code
_entity_poly.pdbx_strand_id
1 'polypeptide(L)'
;MKQGLSLRVSQHLALTPQLQQSIRLLQLSTLELSQEVDQMLDENPFLELTEEHAEREDFGLPQADTPVSEGDRDTEFAAAAPMPDMGSATVTSSSTDEDNAPLNGDEGIDWDGDGSTEMAPDDGEWGVDAKARSNNLNGDEDKDATELARTQESLQAFLHRQALGLRLCAEDRAALRFLIESLNDDGYLEEPLEDLARTLNPPDEEQLDELVHHFTVALGLLHSLEPVGVGARNLGECLRLQIAALLQDPELDWDDREVLDVALRICAQSMELLARRDIKRLVLMGVGSDALVREAIAVIGRLEPKPGRRFVDVERNIVVPDVLVIPVANANKAASPKFRVMLNPDVMPRLKVHDIYANVLRNHRGGKDSASHAALQQRLQEARWFIKNIQQRF
;
A
#
# COMPACT_ATOMS: atom_id res chain seq x y z
N MET A 1 46.42 68.82 29.45
CA MET A 1 45.83 67.88 28.48
C MET A 1 45.00 66.88 29.26
N LYS A 2 43.66 66.93 29.17
CA LYS A 2 42.78 65.96 29.84
C LYS A 2 42.43 64.88 28.82
N GLN A 3 42.97 63.68 29.00
CA GLN A 3 42.66 62.52 28.17
C GLN A 3 41.32 61.94 28.61
N GLY A 4 40.28 62.10 27.77
CA GLY A 4 38.99 61.44 27.95
C GLY A 4 39.06 60.02 27.40
N LEU A 5 38.97 59.01 28.26
CA LEU A 5 38.77 57.62 27.87
C LEU A 5 37.33 57.45 27.35
N SER A 6 37.18 57.24 26.04
CA SER A 6 35.91 56.83 25.45
C SER A 6 35.82 55.31 25.43
N LEU A 7 35.10 54.75 26.40
CA LEU A 7 34.70 53.35 26.39
C LEU A 7 33.56 53.18 25.38
N ARG A 8 33.89 52.73 24.16
CA ARG A 8 32.89 52.23 23.21
C ARG A 8 32.43 50.87 23.68
N VAL A 9 31.26 50.81 24.29
CA VAL A 9 30.54 49.55 24.52
C VAL A 9 29.97 49.11 23.18
N SER A 10 30.71 48.27 22.45
CA SER A 10 30.17 47.50 21.33
C SER A 10 29.45 46.28 21.88
N GLN A 11 28.12 46.32 21.89
CA GLN A 11 27.29 45.17 22.25
C GLN A 11 27.38 44.15 21.09
N HIS A 12 28.35 43.24 21.16
CA HIS A 12 28.29 42.05 20.32
C HIS A 12 27.10 41.23 20.81
N LEU A 13 26.07 41.11 19.97
CA LEU A 13 25.05 40.06 20.08
C LEU A 13 25.80 38.73 19.91
N ALA A 14 26.38 38.23 21.00
CA ALA A 14 26.82 36.85 21.08
C ALA A 14 25.54 36.03 21.02
N LEU A 15 25.23 35.53 19.82
CA LEU A 15 24.11 34.65 19.58
C LEU A 15 24.29 33.47 20.55
N THR A 16 23.42 33.37 21.55
CA THR A 16 23.52 32.29 22.52
C THR A 16 23.38 30.96 21.76
N PRO A 17 24.05 29.89 22.20
CA PRO A 17 23.93 28.58 21.54
C PRO A 17 22.46 28.13 21.42
N GLN A 18 21.64 28.50 22.41
CA GLN A 18 20.18 28.34 22.35
C GLN A 18 19.56 29.09 21.15
N LEU A 19 19.89 30.37 20.93
CA LEU A 19 19.35 31.12 19.78
C LEU A 19 19.83 30.56 18.42
N GLN A 20 21.05 30.02 18.35
CA GLN A 20 21.53 29.31 17.17
C GLN A 20 20.71 28.05 16.89
N GLN A 21 20.45 27.26 17.93
CA GLN A 21 19.61 26.07 17.84
C GLN A 21 18.18 26.41 17.44
N SER A 22 17.58 27.49 17.96
CA SER A 22 16.22 27.90 17.57
C SER A 22 16.13 28.32 16.10
N ILE A 23 17.14 29.02 15.60
CA ILE A 23 17.17 29.43 14.19
C ILE A 23 17.33 28.19 13.29
N ARG A 24 18.14 27.22 13.72
CA ARG A 24 18.29 25.94 13.02
C ARG A 24 16.95 25.20 12.95
N LEU A 25 16.24 25.06 14.07
CA LEU A 25 14.92 24.41 14.14
C LEU A 25 13.86 25.06 13.23
N LEU A 26 13.94 26.37 12.99
CA LEU A 26 13.04 27.09 12.07
C LEU A 26 13.36 26.85 10.60
N GLN A 27 14.61 26.53 10.28
CA GLN A 27 15.09 26.34 8.91
C GLN A 27 14.96 24.90 8.41
N LEU A 28 14.79 23.93 9.31
CA LEU A 28 14.67 22.51 8.97
C LEU A 28 13.33 22.17 8.34
N SER A 29 13.35 21.23 7.39
CA SER A 29 12.13 20.64 6.84
C SER A 29 11.30 19.92 7.92
N THR A 30 10.04 19.62 7.65
CA THR A 30 9.15 18.93 8.60
C THR A 30 9.63 17.52 8.92
N LEU A 31 10.21 16.82 7.94
CA LEU A 31 10.82 15.49 8.12
C LEU A 31 12.13 15.57 8.94
N GLU A 32 12.97 16.56 8.69
CA GLU A 32 14.18 16.75 9.52
C GLU A 32 13.81 17.16 10.95
N LEU A 33 12.75 17.96 11.15
CA LEU A 33 12.25 18.29 12.48
C LEU A 33 11.72 17.05 13.19
N SER A 34 10.97 16.17 12.52
CA SER A 34 10.47 14.95 13.17
C SER A 34 11.64 14.07 13.62
N GLN A 35 12.66 13.90 12.78
CA GLN A 35 13.90 13.19 13.17
C GLN A 35 14.63 13.84 14.36
N GLU A 36 14.69 15.17 14.41
CA GLU A 36 15.31 15.87 15.54
C GLU A 36 14.46 15.78 16.82
N VAL A 37 13.13 15.77 16.69
CA VAL A 37 12.21 15.54 17.81
C VAL A 37 12.41 14.14 18.38
N ASP A 38 12.53 13.11 17.53
CA ASP A 38 12.77 11.73 17.93
C ASP A 38 14.12 11.60 18.68
N GLN A 39 15.18 12.21 18.16
CA GLN A 39 16.48 12.25 18.84
C GLN A 39 16.39 12.93 20.22
N MET A 40 15.64 14.03 20.33
CA MET A 40 15.47 14.75 21.59
C MET A 40 14.62 13.96 22.60
N LEU A 41 13.66 13.15 22.14
CA LEU A 41 12.90 12.23 22.98
C LEU A 41 13.80 11.13 23.56
N ASP A 42 14.70 10.57 22.75
CA ASP A 42 15.68 9.57 23.20
C ASP A 42 16.68 10.13 24.22
N GLU A 43 17.15 11.37 24.01
CA GLU A 43 18.11 12.02 24.90
C GLU A 43 17.49 12.50 26.23
N ASN A 44 16.20 12.82 26.22
CA ASN A 44 15.53 13.48 27.33
C ASN A 44 14.34 12.68 27.90
N PRO A 45 14.48 12.04 29.07
CA PRO A 45 13.42 11.24 29.69
C PRO A 45 12.23 12.09 30.19
N PHE A 46 12.30 13.42 30.11
CA PHE A 46 11.20 14.31 30.48
C PHE A 46 10.26 14.66 29.30
N LEU A 47 10.61 14.32 28.06
CA LEU A 47 9.78 14.59 26.91
C LEU A 47 8.90 13.38 26.58
N GLU A 48 7.62 13.64 26.32
CA GLU A 48 6.67 12.62 25.85
C GLU A 48 5.92 13.14 24.63
N LEU A 49 5.80 12.27 23.61
CA LEU A 49 4.86 12.47 22.51
C LEU A 49 3.46 12.17 23.03
N THR A 50 2.57 13.15 22.88
CA THR A 50 1.16 12.92 23.18
C THR A 50 0.52 12.22 21.98
N GLU A 51 0.40 10.91 22.05
CA GLU A 51 -0.42 10.09 21.13
C GLU A 51 -1.92 10.18 21.45
N GLU A 52 -2.38 11.26 22.11
CA GLU A 52 -3.79 11.63 22.03
C GLU A 52 -4.05 12.06 20.57
N HIS A 53 -4.17 11.06 19.68
CA HIS A 53 -5.22 11.05 18.69
C HIS A 53 -6.41 11.64 19.42
N ALA A 54 -6.81 12.86 19.02
CA ALA A 54 -8.11 13.32 19.40
C ALA A 54 -9.02 12.16 19.07
N GLU A 55 -9.65 11.55 20.09
CA GLU A 55 -10.79 10.66 19.87
C GLU A 55 -11.60 11.41 18.82
N ARG A 56 -11.61 10.89 17.58
CA ARG A 56 -12.48 11.42 16.56
C ARG A 56 -13.83 11.28 17.22
N GLU A 57 -14.43 12.41 17.61
CA GLU A 57 -15.81 12.39 18.06
C GLU A 57 -16.55 11.65 16.94
N ASP A 58 -16.98 10.43 17.22
CA ASP A 58 -17.76 9.57 16.34
C ASP A 58 -19.13 10.20 16.15
N PHE A 59 -19.17 11.36 15.50
CA PHE A 59 -20.39 11.96 14.97
C PHE A 59 -20.69 11.31 13.62
N GLY A 60 -21.21 10.10 13.71
CA GLY A 60 -21.64 9.31 12.57
C GLY A 60 -22.65 8.25 12.99
N LEU A 61 -23.75 8.62 13.67
CA LEU A 61 -24.93 7.76 13.69
C LEU A 61 -25.51 7.73 12.27
N PRO A 62 -25.59 6.57 11.58
CA PRO A 62 -26.45 6.46 10.40
C PRO A 62 -27.89 6.49 10.90
N GLN A 63 -28.52 7.66 10.79
CA GLN A 63 -29.96 7.82 10.98
C GLN A 63 -30.67 7.05 9.86
N ALA A 64 -30.95 5.77 10.11
CA ALA A 64 -31.91 5.02 9.35
C ALA A 64 -33.30 5.54 9.72
N ASP A 65 -33.97 6.17 8.76
CA ASP A 65 -35.37 6.55 8.83
C ASP A 65 -36.22 5.32 9.19
N THR A 66 -36.66 5.26 10.44
CA THR A 66 -37.72 4.34 10.89
C THR A 66 -38.85 5.18 11.47
N PRO A 67 -40.07 5.13 10.90
CA PRO A 67 -41.19 5.85 11.48
C PRO A 67 -41.59 5.22 12.81
N VAL A 68 -41.64 6.03 13.86
CA VAL A 68 -42.00 5.64 15.22
C VAL A 68 -43.48 5.20 15.25
N SER A 69 -43.75 3.98 15.71
CA SER A 69 -45.10 3.44 15.91
C SER A 69 -45.79 4.12 17.10
N GLU A 70 -47.04 4.55 16.93
CA GLU A 70 -47.82 5.29 17.94
C GLU A 70 -48.11 4.51 19.24
N GLY A 71 -47.70 3.25 19.34
CA GLY A 71 -47.93 2.40 20.53
C GLY A 71 -46.98 2.65 21.72
N ASP A 72 -45.92 3.44 21.56
CA ASP A 72 -44.88 3.61 22.59
C ASP A 72 -45.01 4.90 23.43
N ARG A 73 -46.10 5.66 23.27
CA ARG A 73 -46.34 6.90 24.04
C ARG A 73 -47.07 6.68 25.37
N ASP A 74 -47.55 5.47 25.62
CA ASP A 74 -48.45 5.18 26.74
C ASP A 74 -47.79 4.41 27.91
N THR A 75 -46.50 4.11 27.83
CA THR A 75 -45.77 3.33 28.86
C THR A 75 -44.95 4.18 29.83
N GLU A 76 -44.83 5.50 29.62
CA GLU A 76 -44.07 6.41 30.48
C GLU A 76 -44.84 6.98 31.70
N PHE A 77 -46.06 6.51 31.99
CA PHE A 77 -46.87 7.04 33.11
C PHE A 77 -47.03 6.09 34.33
N ALA A 78 -46.24 5.03 34.45
CA ALA A 78 -46.34 4.11 35.59
C ALA A 78 -45.01 3.80 36.30
N ALA A 79 -44.91 4.40 37.50
CA ALA A 79 -44.30 3.86 38.72
C ALA A 79 -42.80 4.08 38.99
N ALA A 80 -42.59 4.93 40.00
CA ALA A 80 -41.37 5.20 40.75
C ALA A 80 -40.85 4.02 41.62
N ALA A 81 -39.51 3.85 41.57
CA ALA A 81 -38.57 3.42 42.64
C ALA A 81 -38.61 1.96 43.20
N PRO A 82 -37.59 1.50 43.95
CA PRO A 82 -36.18 1.27 43.56
C PRO A 82 -35.67 -0.18 43.89
N MET A 83 -34.45 -0.51 43.46
CA MET A 83 -33.66 -1.75 43.68
C MET A 83 -33.65 -2.31 45.13
N PRO A 84 -33.42 -3.63 45.35
CA PRO A 84 -32.08 -4.19 45.63
C PRO A 84 -31.92 -5.62 45.02
N ASP A 85 -30.90 -6.47 45.18
CA ASP A 85 -29.76 -6.62 46.10
C ASP A 85 -28.71 -7.59 45.49
N MET A 86 -27.51 -7.53 46.03
CA MET A 86 -26.25 -8.21 45.78
C MET A 86 -26.17 -9.65 46.34
N GLY A 87 -25.19 -10.44 45.87
CA GLY A 87 -24.71 -11.66 46.55
C GLY A 87 -23.68 -12.45 45.72
N SER A 88 -22.38 -12.13 45.82
CA SER A 88 -21.34 -12.81 46.64
C SER A 88 -21.03 -14.26 46.18
N ALA A 89 -19.95 -14.49 45.42
CA ALA A 89 -18.57 -14.77 45.85
C ALA A 89 -18.28 -16.20 46.35
N THR A 90 -17.10 -16.72 45.98
CA THR A 90 -16.23 -17.78 46.59
C THR A 90 -15.81 -18.82 45.52
N VAL A 91 -14.62 -18.80 44.89
CA VAL A 91 -13.22 -19.05 45.34
C VAL A 91 -12.84 -20.56 45.41
N THR A 92 -11.75 -20.91 44.69
CA THR A 92 -10.82 -22.09 44.85
C THR A 92 -11.34 -23.49 44.48
N SER A 93 -10.60 -24.46 43.91
CA SER A 93 -9.17 -24.67 43.56
C SER A 93 -9.01 -26.01 42.82
N SER A 94 -7.80 -26.23 42.27
CA SER A 94 -7.06 -27.51 42.06
C SER A 94 -7.46 -28.51 40.95
N SER A 95 -6.71 -28.45 39.84
CA SER A 95 -5.74 -29.44 39.34
C SER A 95 -5.97 -30.97 39.48
N THR A 96 -5.92 -31.61 38.29
CA THR A 96 -5.31 -32.91 37.90
C THR A 96 -6.11 -34.22 38.00
N ASP A 97 -6.39 -34.75 36.80
CA ASP A 97 -6.46 -36.14 36.26
C ASP A 97 -6.74 -37.35 37.17
N GLU A 98 -7.72 -38.18 36.77
CA GLU A 98 -7.47 -39.45 36.04
C GLU A 98 -8.80 -40.16 35.64
N ASP A 99 -8.84 -40.60 34.37
CA ASP A 99 -9.41 -41.84 33.81
C ASP A 99 -10.86 -42.31 34.07
N ASN A 100 -11.66 -42.45 32.99
CA ASN A 100 -11.84 -43.76 32.33
C ASN A 100 -12.84 -43.75 31.15
N ALA A 101 -12.59 -44.67 30.19
CA ALA A 101 -13.50 -45.30 29.22
C ALA A 101 -13.41 -44.85 27.75
N PRO A 102 -13.59 -45.77 26.77
CA PRO A 102 -12.56 -46.73 26.38
C PRO A 102 -12.26 -46.69 24.88
N LEU A 103 -11.07 -47.17 24.54
CA LEU A 103 -10.57 -47.43 23.19
C LEU A 103 -11.02 -48.84 22.75
N ASN A 104 -11.78 -48.94 21.65
CA ASN A 104 -11.86 -50.03 20.66
C ASN A 104 -13.08 -49.75 19.74
N GLY A 105 -13.04 -49.91 18.42
CA GLY A 105 -12.00 -50.45 17.56
C GLY A 105 -12.17 -49.99 16.11
N ASP A 106 -11.11 -50.27 15.37
CA ASP A 106 -10.98 -50.40 13.92
C ASP A 106 -12.29 -50.45 13.11
N GLU A 107 -12.52 -49.41 12.31
CA GLU A 107 -13.20 -49.55 11.02
C GLU A 107 -12.33 -48.89 9.95
N GLY A 108 -11.43 -49.71 9.38
CA GLY A 108 -10.83 -49.43 8.09
C GLY A 108 -11.95 -49.14 7.09
N ILE A 109 -11.87 -47.97 6.46
CA ILE A 109 -12.76 -47.56 5.38
C ILE A 109 -12.48 -48.51 4.21
N ASP A 110 -13.33 -49.52 4.09
CA ASP A 110 -13.31 -50.51 3.01
C ASP A 110 -13.79 -49.81 1.72
N TRP A 111 -12.89 -49.69 0.75
CA TRP A 111 -13.13 -49.03 -0.54
C TRP A 111 -13.61 -50.00 -1.63
N ASP A 112 -14.28 -51.09 -1.24
CA ASP A 112 -14.94 -52.05 -2.14
C ASP A 112 -16.47 -52.00 -1.98
N GLY A 113 -17.03 -50.79 -2.09
CA GLY A 113 -18.48 -50.57 -2.11
C GLY A 113 -19.08 -50.95 -3.47
N ASP A 114 -19.95 -51.96 -3.51
CA ASP A 114 -20.84 -52.16 -4.65
C ASP A 114 -21.70 -50.89 -4.82
N GLY A 115 -21.75 -50.37 -6.05
CA GLY A 115 -22.29 -49.04 -6.38
C GLY A 115 -23.80 -48.91 -6.26
N SER A 116 -24.38 -49.23 -5.10
CA SER A 116 -25.79 -49.07 -4.76
C SER A 116 -25.98 -48.27 -3.47
N THR A 117 -25.36 -47.08 -3.39
CA THR A 117 -25.77 -46.06 -2.42
C THR A 117 -26.85 -45.16 -3.05
N GLU A 118 -28.09 -45.30 -2.59
CA GLU A 118 -29.18 -44.40 -2.96
C GLU A 118 -28.86 -42.97 -2.48
N MET A 119 -28.65 -42.06 -3.43
CA MET A 119 -28.37 -40.65 -3.15
C MET A 119 -29.67 -39.96 -2.71
N ALA A 120 -29.90 -39.90 -1.40
CA ALA A 120 -30.84 -38.93 -0.84
C ALA A 120 -30.16 -37.55 -0.88
N PRO A 121 -30.83 -36.47 -1.35
CA PRO A 121 -30.27 -35.14 -1.27
C PRO A 121 -30.32 -34.69 0.20
N ASP A 122 -29.23 -34.91 0.91
CA ASP A 122 -28.98 -34.30 2.21
C ASP A 122 -28.43 -32.89 1.97
N ASP A 123 -29.36 -31.95 1.76
CA ASP A 123 -29.06 -30.52 1.57
C ASP A 123 -28.60 -29.83 2.89
N GLY A 124 -28.21 -30.59 3.91
CA GLY A 124 -27.78 -30.10 5.22
C GLY A 124 -26.29 -29.77 5.35
N GLU A 125 -25.41 -30.30 4.48
CA GLU A 125 -23.95 -30.11 4.64
C GLU A 125 -23.40 -28.78 4.09
N TRP A 126 -24.24 -27.99 3.43
CA TRP A 126 -23.84 -26.69 2.88
C TRP A 126 -24.74 -25.52 3.33
N GLY A 127 -25.32 -25.64 4.53
CA GLY A 127 -26.24 -24.64 5.08
C GLY A 127 -26.04 -24.35 6.59
N VAL A 128 -25.44 -23.19 6.86
CA VAL A 128 -25.79 -22.25 7.97
C VAL A 128 -25.15 -22.44 9.37
N ASP A 129 -24.40 -23.50 9.70
CA ASP A 129 -23.79 -23.62 11.05
C ASP A 129 -22.25 -23.62 11.11
N ALA A 130 -21.61 -22.66 10.42
CA ALA A 130 -20.23 -22.30 10.71
C ALA A 130 -20.18 -21.50 12.04
N LYS A 131 -20.19 -22.22 13.17
CA LYS A 131 -19.97 -21.64 14.50
C LYS A 131 -18.67 -20.84 14.48
N ALA A 132 -18.76 -19.52 14.67
CA ALA A 132 -17.61 -18.63 14.73
C ALA A 132 -16.65 -19.13 15.81
N ARG A 133 -15.54 -19.73 15.39
CA ARG A 133 -14.47 -20.12 16.30
C ARG A 133 -13.80 -18.82 16.72
N SER A 134 -14.12 -18.35 17.92
CA SER A 134 -13.38 -17.28 18.61
C SER A 134 -11.93 -17.77 18.76
N ASN A 135 -11.08 -17.34 17.84
CA ASN A 135 -9.64 -17.49 17.97
C ASN A 135 -9.15 -16.32 18.84
N ASN A 136 -9.31 -16.46 20.16
CA ASN A 136 -8.69 -15.57 21.15
C ASN A 136 -7.18 -15.84 21.20
N LEU A 137 -6.46 -15.38 20.18
CA LEU A 137 -5.01 -15.22 20.20
C LEU A 137 -4.68 -13.75 20.00
N ASN A 138 -4.58 -13.07 21.15
CA ASN A 138 -3.99 -11.77 21.41
C ASN A 138 -3.10 -11.21 20.30
N GLY A 139 -3.54 -10.05 19.79
CA GLY A 139 -2.79 -9.19 18.89
C GLY A 139 -3.73 -8.40 18.00
N ASP A 140 -4.64 -7.62 18.60
CA ASP A 140 -5.42 -6.57 17.91
C ASP A 140 -4.46 -5.45 17.47
N GLU A 141 -3.70 -5.73 16.43
CA GLU A 141 -3.71 -4.83 15.28
C GLU A 141 -4.91 -5.31 14.46
N ASP A 142 -6.03 -4.61 14.58
CA ASP A 142 -7.04 -4.59 13.55
C ASP A 142 -6.31 -4.19 12.26
N LYS A 143 -5.78 -5.18 11.53
CA LYS A 143 -5.23 -4.96 10.20
C LYS A 143 -6.41 -4.47 9.40
N ASP A 144 -6.51 -3.14 9.29
CA ASP A 144 -7.62 -2.47 8.65
C ASP A 144 -7.92 -3.23 7.35
N ALA A 145 -9.19 -3.46 7.03
CA ALA A 145 -9.55 -4.04 5.74
C ALA A 145 -8.90 -3.27 4.55
N THR A 146 -8.52 -2.02 4.81
CA THR A 146 -7.73 -1.17 3.91
C THR A 146 -6.26 -1.57 3.79
N GLU A 147 -5.61 -2.11 4.82
CA GLU A 147 -4.23 -2.64 4.75
C GLU A 147 -4.16 -3.99 4.05
N LEU A 148 -5.15 -4.85 4.25
CA LEU A 148 -5.25 -6.10 3.49
C LEU A 148 -5.50 -5.83 1.99
N ALA A 149 -6.28 -4.79 1.66
CA ALA A 149 -6.52 -4.37 0.28
C ALA A 149 -5.29 -3.72 -0.40
N ARG A 150 -4.22 -3.39 0.32
CA ARG A 150 -2.99 -2.81 -0.25
C ARG A 150 -2.05 -3.84 -0.88
N THR A 151 -2.29 -5.14 -0.71
CA THR A 151 -1.54 -6.15 -1.47
C THR A 151 -2.10 -6.24 -2.89
N GLN A 152 -1.78 -5.24 -3.73
CA GLN A 152 -1.93 -5.40 -5.17
C GLN A 152 -0.94 -6.48 -5.61
N GLU A 153 -1.44 -7.43 -6.39
CA GLU A 153 -0.61 -8.51 -6.92
C GLU A 153 0.37 -7.94 -7.94
N SER A 154 1.65 -8.27 -7.83
CA SER A 154 2.64 -7.89 -8.84
C SER A 154 2.39 -8.62 -10.16
N LEU A 155 2.87 -8.06 -11.27
CA LEU A 155 2.80 -8.71 -12.59
C LEU A 155 3.38 -10.13 -12.54
N GLN A 156 4.54 -10.29 -11.89
CA GLN A 156 5.21 -11.58 -11.76
C GLN A 156 4.35 -12.57 -10.97
N ALA A 157 3.74 -12.14 -9.88
CA ALA A 157 2.84 -12.98 -9.07
C ALA A 157 1.59 -13.42 -9.87
N PHE A 158 1.03 -12.51 -10.67
CA PHE A 158 -0.10 -12.81 -11.55
C PHE A 158 0.27 -13.86 -12.61
N LEU A 159 1.42 -13.70 -13.28
CA LEU A 159 1.90 -14.63 -14.29
C LEU A 159 2.26 -15.99 -13.69
N HIS A 160 2.89 -16.03 -12.52
CA HIS A 160 3.16 -17.29 -11.82
C HIS A 160 1.89 -18.07 -11.50
N ARG A 161 0.81 -17.38 -11.11
CA ARG A 161 -0.48 -18.02 -10.87
C ARG A 161 -1.06 -18.64 -12.14
N GLN A 162 -0.98 -17.95 -13.27
CA GLN A 162 -1.43 -18.51 -14.55
C GLN A 162 -0.56 -19.67 -15.00
N ALA A 163 0.76 -19.60 -14.78
CA ALA A 163 1.68 -20.68 -15.09
C ALA A 163 1.36 -21.99 -14.36
N LEU A 164 0.73 -21.93 -13.17
CA LEU A 164 0.24 -23.13 -12.46
C LEU A 164 -0.87 -23.87 -13.22
N GLY A 165 -1.63 -23.17 -14.08
CA GLY A 165 -2.65 -23.77 -14.94
C GLY A 165 -2.08 -24.54 -16.13
N LEU A 166 -0.81 -24.31 -16.48
CA LEU A 166 -0.15 -24.96 -17.61
C LEU A 166 0.49 -26.29 -17.18
N ARG A 167 0.22 -27.36 -17.93
CA ARG A 167 0.88 -28.66 -17.74
C ARG A 167 2.20 -28.69 -18.52
N LEU A 168 3.27 -28.27 -17.86
CA LEU A 168 4.61 -28.15 -18.43
C LEU A 168 5.57 -29.21 -17.87
N CYS A 169 6.59 -29.55 -18.67
CA CYS A 169 7.75 -30.29 -18.20
C CYS A 169 8.50 -29.50 -17.11
N ALA A 170 9.28 -30.18 -16.27
CA ALA A 170 9.98 -29.52 -15.16
C ALA A 170 10.98 -28.46 -15.64
N GLU A 171 11.66 -28.72 -16.76
CA GLU A 171 12.62 -27.83 -17.40
C GLU A 171 11.93 -26.60 -18.00
N ASP A 172 10.89 -26.80 -18.82
CA ASP A 172 10.11 -25.70 -19.41
C ASP A 172 9.45 -24.82 -18.35
N ARG A 173 8.97 -25.42 -17.25
CA ARG A 173 8.41 -24.67 -16.12
C ARG A 173 9.48 -23.84 -15.40
N ALA A 174 10.69 -24.38 -15.23
CA ALA A 174 11.80 -23.64 -14.64
C ALA A 174 12.24 -22.49 -15.56
N ALA A 175 12.34 -22.73 -16.87
CA ALA A 175 12.64 -21.73 -17.88
C ALA A 175 11.57 -20.62 -17.90
N LEU A 176 10.28 -20.98 -17.89
CA LEU A 176 9.18 -20.01 -17.83
C LEU A 176 9.22 -19.17 -16.56
N ARG A 177 9.49 -19.81 -15.41
CA ARG A 177 9.63 -19.09 -14.14
C ARG A 177 10.78 -18.08 -14.18
N PHE A 178 11.93 -18.48 -14.72
CA PHE A 178 13.07 -17.60 -14.90
C PHE A 178 12.74 -16.43 -15.83
N LEU A 179 12.05 -16.68 -16.95
CA LEU A 179 11.60 -15.62 -17.85
C LEU A 179 10.65 -14.63 -17.15
N ILE A 180 9.71 -15.11 -16.34
CA ILE A 180 8.78 -14.24 -15.59
C ILE A 180 9.54 -13.34 -14.61
N GLU A 181 10.58 -13.85 -13.94
CA GLU A 181 11.40 -13.06 -13.02
C GLU A 181 12.30 -12.04 -13.75
N SER A 182 12.66 -12.30 -15.01
CA SER A 182 13.45 -11.37 -15.85
C SER A 182 12.64 -10.26 -16.52
N LEU A 183 11.32 -10.21 -16.33
CA LEU A 183 10.46 -9.17 -16.90
C LEU A 183 10.56 -7.85 -16.12
N ASN A 184 10.58 -6.75 -16.86
CA ASN A 184 10.46 -5.40 -16.28
C ASN A 184 9.02 -5.10 -15.83
N ASP A 185 8.86 -4.05 -15.02
CA ASP A 185 7.55 -3.57 -14.54
C ASP A 185 6.59 -3.18 -15.69
N ASP A 186 7.14 -2.78 -16.84
CA ASP A 186 6.35 -2.49 -18.05
C ASP A 186 5.88 -3.76 -18.79
N GLY A 187 6.42 -4.94 -18.45
CA GLY A 187 6.14 -6.24 -19.07
C GLY A 187 6.99 -6.59 -20.29
N TYR A 188 8.10 -5.88 -20.52
CA TYR A 188 9.04 -6.14 -21.62
C TYR A 188 10.21 -7.02 -21.18
N LEU A 189 10.77 -7.76 -22.15
CA LEU A 189 12.02 -8.52 -22.00
C LEU A 189 13.14 -7.77 -22.72
N GLU A 190 14.02 -7.10 -21.98
CA GLU A 190 15.13 -6.31 -22.56
C GLU A 190 16.29 -7.20 -23.03
N GLU A 191 16.54 -8.30 -22.33
CA GLU A 191 17.66 -9.19 -22.61
C GLU A 191 17.30 -10.26 -23.66
N PRO A 192 18.17 -10.53 -24.64
CA PRO A 192 17.95 -11.62 -25.59
C PRO A 192 18.11 -12.97 -24.89
N LEU A 193 17.38 -13.98 -25.39
CA LEU A 193 17.37 -15.34 -24.80
C LEU A 193 18.76 -15.97 -24.69
N GLU A 194 19.68 -15.63 -25.59
CA GLU A 194 21.05 -16.13 -25.53
C GLU A 194 21.83 -15.56 -24.34
N ASP A 195 21.64 -14.29 -24.01
CA ASP A 195 22.31 -13.66 -22.87
C ASP A 195 21.76 -14.20 -21.56
N LEU A 196 20.44 -14.38 -21.50
CA LEU A 196 19.76 -15.06 -20.39
C LEU A 196 20.29 -16.49 -20.19
N ALA A 197 20.46 -17.27 -21.27
CA ALA A 197 21.06 -18.60 -21.19
C ALA A 197 22.51 -18.58 -20.70
N ARG A 198 23.30 -17.56 -21.09
CA ARG A 198 24.67 -17.37 -20.60
C ARG A 198 24.72 -17.03 -19.11
N THR A 199 23.71 -16.34 -18.56
CA THR A 199 23.68 -16.04 -17.10
C THR A 199 23.62 -17.28 -16.23
N LEU A 200 23.04 -18.38 -16.73
CA LEU A 200 22.98 -19.67 -16.04
C LEU A 200 24.30 -20.44 -16.09
N ASN A 201 25.32 -19.89 -16.78
CA ASN A 201 26.67 -20.42 -16.91
C ASN A 201 26.74 -21.93 -17.20
N PRO A 202 26.15 -22.39 -18.32
CA PRO A 202 26.22 -23.79 -18.73
C PRO A 202 27.67 -24.20 -19.06
N PRO A 203 28.05 -25.45 -18.72
CA PRO A 203 29.40 -25.97 -18.94
C PRO A 203 29.74 -26.24 -20.41
N ASP A 204 28.76 -26.51 -21.28
CA ASP A 204 28.95 -26.91 -22.68
C ASP A 204 28.09 -26.10 -23.65
N GLU A 205 28.54 -25.94 -24.91
CA GLU A 205 27.77 -25.26 -25.97
C GLU A 205 26.48 -26.00 -26.35
N GLU A 206 26.46 -27.34 -26.28
CA GLU A 206 25.25 -28.13 -26.55
C GLU A 206 24.14 -27.83 -25.53
N GLN A 207 24.51 -27.64 -24.26
CA GLN A 207 23.57 -27.28 -23.21
C GLN A 207 23.08 -25.84 -23.35
N LEU A 208 23.90 -24.92 -23.87
CA LEU A 208 23.43 -23.58 -24.23
C LEU A 208 22.30 -23.65 -25.26
N ASP A 209 22.49 -24.44 -26.32
CA ASP A 209 21.49 -24.56 -27.38
C ASP A 209 20.19 -25.21 -26.88
N GLU A 210 20.29 -26.22 -26.01
CA GLU A 210 19.14 -26.82 -25.33
C GLU A 210 18.40 -25.81 -24.45
N LEU A 211 19.11 -25.04 -23.62
CA LEU A 211 18.50 -24.00 -22.80
C LEU A 211 17.83 -22.93 -23.65
N VAL A 212 18.48 -22.46 -24.72
CA VAL A 212 17.88 -21.50 -25.66
C VAL A 212 16.61 -22.08 -26.27
N HIS A 213 16.61 -23.37 -26.62
CA HIS A 213 15.39 -24.03 -27.09
C HIS A 213 14.27 -24.03 -26.05
N HIS A 214 14.54 -24.44 -24.81
CA HIS A 214 13.57 -24.37 -23.72
C HIS A 214 13.05 -22.94 -23.48
N PHE A 215 13.93 -21.93 -23.56
CA PHE A 215 13.53 -20.53 -23.48
C PHE A 215 12.64 -20.08 -24.64
N THR A 216 12.89 -20.55 -25.87
CA THR A 216 12.01 -20.21 -27.01
C THR A 216 10.61 -20.79 -26.85
N VAL A 217 10.51 -22.02 -26.33
CA VAL A 217 9.22 -22.64 -26.02
C VAL A 217 8.52 -21.89 -24.88
N ALA A 218 9.24 -21.62 -23.79
CA ALA A 218 8.72 -20.88 -22.65
C ALA A 218 8.27 -19.45 -23.03
N LEU A 219 8.99 -18.77 -23.92
CA LEU A 219 8.59 -17.45 -24.42
C LEU A 219 7.31 -17.52 -25.25
N GLY A 220 7.13 -18.54 -26.09
CA GLY A 220 5.87 -18.74 -26.82
C GLY A 220 4.68 -18.99 -25.88
N LEU A 221 4.91 -19.73 -24.78
CA LEU A 221 3.90 -19.92 -23.74
C LEU A 221 3.61 -18.62 -22.99
N LEU A 222 4.63 -17.84 -22.66
CA LEU A 222 4.49 -16.55 -22.00
C LEU A 222 3.67 -15.57 -22.86
N HIS A 223 3.87 -15.57 -24.18
CA HIS A 223 3.07 -14.77 -25.12
C HIS A 223 1.58 -15.16 -25.18
N SER A 224 1.23 -16.38 -24.74
CA SER A 224 -0.17 -16.82 -24.64
C SER A 224 -0.85 -16.48 -23.31
N LEU A 225 -0.09 -15.98 -22.32
CA LEU A 225 -0.61 -15.58 -21.02
C LEU A 225 -1.29 -14.21 -21.07
N GLU A 226 -2.13 -13.92 -20.07
CA GLU A 226 -2.72 -12.58 -19.89
C GLU A 226 -1.82 -11.74 -18.97
N PRO A 227 -1.55 -10.45 -19.24
CA PRO A 227 -2.03 -9.65 -20.38
C PRO A 227 -1.31 -9.90 -21.72
N VAL A 228 -2.05 -9.74 -22.82
CA VAL A 228 -1.51 -9.91 -24.18
C VAL A 228 -0.39 -8.90 -24.49
N GLY A 229 0.72 -9.40 -25.03
CA GLY A 229 1.90 -8.60 -25.36
C GLY A 229 2.99 -8.54 -24.27
N VAL A 230 2.83 -9.27 -23.17
CA VAL A 230 3.90 -9.46 -22.18
C VAL A 230 5.03 -10.31 -22.79
N GLY A 231 6.28 -10.00 -22.42
CA GLY A 231 7.47 -10.69 -22.91
C GLY A 231 7.83 -10.35 -24.35
N ALA A 232 7.31 -9.25 -24.89
CA ALA A 232 7.81 -8.65 -26.10
C ALA A 232 9.20 -8.02 -25.86
N ARG A 233 10.06 -8.02 -26.89
CA ARG A 233 11.36 -7.31 -26.84
C ARG A 233 11.25 -5.86 -27.28
N ASN A 234 10.28 -5.59 -28.15
CA ASN A 234 10.06 -4.28 -28.74
C ASN A 234 8.57 -3.95 -28.76
N LEU A 235 8.24 -2.65 -28.78
CA LEU A 235 6.85 -2.18 -28.92
C LEU A 235 6.16 -2.75 -30.17
N GLY A 236 6.88 -2.86 -31.30
CA GLY A 236 6.34 -3.47 -32.52
C GLY A 236 6.03 -4.96 -32.38
N GLU A 237 6.74 -5.69 -31.50
CA GLU A 237 6.41 -7.08 -31.17
C GLU A 237 5.20 -7.15 -30.23
N CYS A 238 5.15 -6.30 -29.21
CA CYS A 238 4.01 -6.20 -28.29
C CYS A 238 2.69 -5.98 -29.05
N LEU A 239 2.67 -4.97 -29.93
CA LEU A 239 1.47 -4.67 -30.72
C LEU A 239 1.11 -5.80 -31.70
N ARG A 240 2.11 -6.48 -32.29
CA ARG A 240 1.85 -7.64 -33.17
C ARG A 240 1.23 -8.80 -32.39
N LEU A 241 1.69 -9.07 -31.17
CA LEU A 241 1.12 -10.11 -30.32
C LEU A 241 -0.34 -9.79 -29.95
N GLN A 242 -0.61 -8.53 -29.62
CA GLN A 242 -1.98 -8.08 -29.31
C GLN A 242 -2.90 -8.19 -30.54
N ILE A 243 -2.45 -7.76 -31.72
CA ILE A 243 -3.22 -7.89 -32.96
C ILE A 243 -3.41 -9.36 -33.35
N ALA A 244 -2.38 -10.20 -33.16
CA ALA A 244 -2.46 -11.62 -33.43
C ALA A 244 -3.47 -12.33 -32.51
N ALA A 245 -3.57 -11.92 -31.25
CA ALA A 245 -4.60 -12.40 -30.33
C ALA A 245 -6.01 -11.97 -30.79
N LEU A 246 -6.20 -10.70 -31.20
CA LEU A 246 -7.47 -10.23 -31.74
C LEU A 246 -7.88 -10.97 -33.03
N LEU A 247 -6.91 -11.34 -33.87
CA LEU A 247 -7.17 -12.13 -35.09
C LEU A 247 -7.64 -13.56 -34.81
N GLN A 248 -7.39 -14.08 -33.60
CA GLN A 248 -7.86 -15.40 -33.18
C GLN A 248 -9.31 -15.39 -32.69
N ASP A 249 -9.88 -14.21 -32.44
CA ASP A 249 -11.28 -14.11 -32.01
C ASP A 249 -12.23 -14.52 -33.15
N PRO A 250 -13.09 -15.54 -32.94
CA PRO A 250 -13.95 -16.08 -33.97
C PRO A 250 -15.16 -15.19 -34.32
N GLU A 251 -15.46 -14.18 -33.49
CA GLU A 251 -16.58 -13.25 -33.69
C GLU A 251 -16.23 -12.05 -34.57
N LEU A 252 -15.03 -12.01 -35.13
CA LEU A 252 -14.56 -10.84 -35.87
C LEU A 252 -15.18 -10.74 -37.27
N ASP A 253 -15.62 -9.54 -37.63
CA ASP A 253 -16.11 -9.23 -38.98
C ASP A 253 -14.99 -9.36 -40.02
N TRP A 254 -15.36 -9.72 -41.26
CA TRP A 254 -14.38 -9.95 -42.34
C TRP A 254 -13.62 -8.68 -42.73
N ASP A 255 -14.29 -7.53 -42.70
CA ASP A 255 -13.68 -6.22 -42.98
C ASP A 255 -12.65 -5.84 -41.90
N ASP A 256 -12.97 -6.08 -40.63
CA ASP A 256 -12.04 -5.85 -39.52
C ASP A 256 -10.82 -6.76 -39.61
N ARG A 257 -10.99 -7.99 -40.12
CA ARG A 257 -9.88 -8.93 -40.35
C ARG A 257 -8.87 -8.41 -41.37
N GLU A 258 -9.34 -7.80 -42.46
CA GLU A 258 -8.46 -7.16 -43.44
C GLU A 258 -7.71 -5.97 -42.84
N VAL A 259 -8.39 -5.16 -42.02
CA VAL A 259 -7.78 -4.03 -41.31
C VAL A 259 -6.70 -4.50 -40.33
N LEU A 260 -6.94 -5.59 -39.58
CA LEU A 260 -5.96 -6.16 -38.65
C LEU A 260 -4.75 -6.76 -39.38
N ASP A 261 -4.94 -7.42 -40.52
CA ASP A 261 -3.81 -7.92 -41.33
C ASP A 261 -2.95 -6.77 -41.86
N VAL A 262 -3.58 -5.68 -42.33
CA VAL A 262 -2.87 -4.44 -42.67
C VAL A 262 -2.14 -3.87 -41.44
N ALA A 263 -2.76 -3.88 -40.26
CA ALA A 263 -2.14 -3.42 -39.02
C ALA A 263 -0.89 -4.26 -38.65
N LEU A 264 -0.94 -5.58 -38.80
CA LEU A 264 0.23 -6.45 -38.60
C LEU A 264 1.39 -6.09 -39.52
N ARG A 265 1.09 -5.86 -40.81
CA ARG A 265 2.10 -5.45 -41.80
C ARG A 265 2.68 -4.07 -41.47
N ILE A 266 1.87 -3.14 -40.97
CA ILE A 266 2.36 -1.82 -40.50
C ILE A 266 3.32 -2.01 -39.32
N CYS A 267 2.96 -2.84 -38.33
CA CYS A 267 3.78 -3.09 -37.14
C CYS A 267 5.06 -3.89 -37.45
N ALA A 268 5.13 -4.60 -38.57
CA ALA A 268 6.37 -5.24 -39.05
C ALA A 268 7.38 -4.24 -39.63
N GLN A 269 6.94 -3.03 -39.98
CA GLN A 269 7.79 -1.98 -40.53
C GLN A 269 8.40 -1.11 -39.42
N SER A 270 9.30 -0.18 -39.79
CA SER A 270 9.91 0.72 -38.81
C SER A 270 8.88 1.61 -38.12
N MET A 271 8.89 1.57 -36.78
CA MET A 271 7.92 2.29 -35.94
C MET A 271 7.98 3.82 -36.10
N GLU A 272 9.12 4.36 -36.57
CA GLU A 272 9.26 5.78 -36.88
C GLU A 272 8.25 6.28 -37.92
N LEU A 273 7.86 5.43 -38.87
CA LEU A 273 6.88 5.78 -39.89
C LEU A 273 5.47 5.87 -39.33
N LEU A 274 5.16 5.02 -38.33
CA LEU A 274 3.90 5.09 -37.59
C LEU A 274 3.85 6.34 -36.72
N ALA A 275 4.94 6.65 -36.01
CA ALA A 275 5.04 7.83 -35.15
C ALA A 275 4.83 9.15 -35.94
N ARG A 276 5.35 9.22 -37.17
CA ARG A 276 5.16 10.36 -38.08
C ARG A 276 3.83 10.35 -38.82
N ARG A 277 3.05 9.26 -38.73
CA ARG A 277 1.83 9.01 -39.50
C ARG A 277 2.05 9.23 -41.00
N ASP A 278 3.17 8.73 -41.52
CA ASP A 278 3.56 8.85 -42.93
C ASP A 278 2.76 7.88 -43.82
N ILE A 279 1.45 8.10 -43.94
CA ILE A 279 0.50 7.22 -44.67
C ILE A 279 0.96 7.00 -46.12
N LYS A 280 1.46 8.05 -46.77
CA LYS A 280 1.95 7.99 -48.16
C LYS A 280 3.11 7.02 -48.35
N ARG A 281 4.02 6.92 -47.36
CA ARG A 281 5.15 5.98 -47.43
C ARG A 281 4.70 4.55 -47.16
N LEU A 282 3.75 4.36 -46.25
CA LEU A 282 3.17 3.04 -45.97
C LEU A 282 2.42 2.47 -47.19
N VAL A 283 1.64 3.32 -47.87
CA VAL A 283 0.98 2.94 -49.13
C VAL A 283 2.01 2.65 -50.23
N LEU A 284 3.07 3.45 -50.35
CA LEU A 284 4.15 3.23 -51.33
C LEU A 284 4.88 1.90 -51.10
N MET A 285 5.04 1.47 -49.86
CA MET A 285 5.64 0.18 -49.51
C MET A 285 4.70 -1.02 -49.71
N GLY A 286 3.47 -0.80 -50.19
CA GLY A 286 2.54 -1.87 -50.54
C GLY A 286 1.80 -2.48 -49.35
N VAL A 287 1.72 -1.76 -48.22
CA VAL A 287 1.11 -2.29 -46.99
C VAL A 287 -0.41 -2.43 -47.11
N GLY A 288 -1.07 -1.54 -47.87
CA GLY A 288 -2.52 -1.57 -48.10
C GLY A 288 -3.04 -0.34 -48.84
N SER A 289 -4.36 -0.23 -48.95
CA SER A 289 -5.04 0.97 -49.47
C SER A 289 -5.02 2.12 -48.43
N ASP A 290 -5.13 3.38 -48.88
CA ASP A 290 -5.08 4.56 -47.99
C ASP A 290 -6.17 4.54 -46.91
N ALA A 291 -7.36 4.03 -47.23
CA ALA A 291 -8.48 3.90 -46.29
C ALA A 291 -8.17 2.87 -45.19
N LEU A 292 -7.77 1.66 -45.59
CA LEU A 292 -7.44 0.58 -44.64
C LEU A 292 -6.25 0.95 -43.74
N VAL A 293 -5.24 1.65 -44.28
CA VAL A 293 -4.10 2.11 -43.47
C VAL A 293 -4.54 3.13 -42.41
N ARG A 294 -5.48 4.03 -42.73
CA ARG A 294 -6.01 4.99 -41.74
C ARG A 294 -6.80 4.31 -40.65
N GLU A 295 -7.61 3.32 -41.00
CA GLU A 295 -8.39 2.52 -40.05
C GLU A 295 -7.46 1.67 -39.17
N ALA A 296 -6.47 1.01 -39.77
CA ALA A 296 -5.46 0.24 -39.04
C ALA A 296 -4.68 1.10 -38.03
N ILE A 297 -4.27 2.32 -38.39
CA ILE A 297 -3.62 3.26 -37.46
C ILE A 297 -4.56 3.64 -36.31
N ALA A 298 -5.87 3.78 -36.57
CA ALA A 298 -6.84 4.08 -35.52
C ALA A 298 -7.03 2.91 -34.56
N VAL A 299 -7.02 1.67 -35.06
CA VAL A 299 -7.06 0.45 -34.24
C VAL A 299 -5.78 0.34 -33.40
N ILE A 300 -4.60 0.51 -34.00
CA ILE A 300 -3.32 0.48 -33.28
C ILE A 300 -3.29 1.53 -32.16
N GLY A 301 -3.87 2.71 -32.38
CA GLY A 301 -3.95 3.76 -31.36
C GLY A 301 -4.84 3.43 -30.16
N ARG A 302 -5.68 2.38 -30.23
CA ARG A 302 -6.50 1.90 -29.11
C ARG A 302 -5.83 0.79 -28.31
N LEU A 303 -4.74 0.20 -28.82
CA LEU A 303 -4.00 -0.86 -28.17
C LEU A 303 -3.17 -0.34 -26.99
N GLU A 304 -2.91 -1.19 -26.02
CA GLU A 304 -2.16 -0.85 -24.81
C GLU A 304 -0.64 -1.07 -25.03
N PRO A 305 0.18 -0.01 -25.08
CA PRO A 305 1.61 -0.13 -25.35
C PRO A 305 2.41 -0.66 -24.15
N LYS A 306 1.83 -0.72 -22.95
CA LYS A 306 2.50 -1.15 -21.72
C LYS A 306 1.59 -2.10 -20.92
N PRO A 307 1.68 -3.42 -21.15
CA PRO A 307 0.79 -4.38 -20.52
C PRO A 307 0.96 -4.45 -19.00
N GLY A 308 2.16 -4.16 -18.49
CA GLY A 308 2.45 -4.17 -17.04
C GLY A 308 1.80 -3.04 -16.24
N ARG A 309 1.27 -1.99 -16.89
CA ARG A 309 0.76 -0.77 -16.23
C ARG A 309 -0.33 -1.02 -15.17
N ARG A 310 -1.11 -2.09 -15.31
CA ARG A 310 -2.17 -2.46 -14.35
C ARG A 310 -1.63 -2.94 -13.00
N PHE A 311 -0.39 -3.41 -12.97
CA PHE A 311 0.24 -4.08 -11.83
C PHE A 311 1.40 -3.27 -11.24
N VAL A 312 1.76 -2.14 -11.87
CA VAL A 312 2.76 -1.22 -11.31
C VAL A 312 2.13 -0.51 -10.12
N ASP A 313 2.65 -0.79 -8.92
CA ASP A 313 2.33 0.00 -7.75
C ASP A 313 2.94 1.38 -7.95
N VAL A 314 2.09 2.33 -8.33
CA VAL A 314 2.47 3.73 -8.22
C VAL A 314 2.35 4.03 -6.74
N GLU A 315 3.44 3.79 -6.00
CA GLU A 315 3.63 4.35 -4.67
C GLU A 315 3.37 5.84 -4.80
N ARG A 316 2.15 6.24 -4.46
CA ARG A 316 1.78 7.64 -4.48
C ARG A 316 2.52 8.19 -3.29
N ASN A 317 3.63 8.88 -3.53
CA ASN A 317 4.26 9.71 -2.52
C ASN A 317 3.22 10.75 -2.09
N ILE A 318 2.46 10.43 -1.04
CA ILE A 318 1.47 11.32 -0.45
C ILE A 318 2.28 12.40 0.26
N VAL A 319 2.46 13.52 -0.43
CA VAL A 319 3.05 14.72 0.16
C VAL A 319 2.02 15.29 1.13
N VAL A 320 2.26 15.14 2.43
CA VAL A 320 1.45 15.79 3.47
C VAL A 320 1.75 17.29 3.43
N PRO A 321 0.75 18.16 3.15
CA PRO A 321 0.99 19.59 3.07
C PRO A 321 1.09 20.22 4.47
N ASP A 322 1.93 21.24 4.60
CA ASP A 322 2.12 21.97 5.86
C ASP A 322 0.98 22.97 6.16
N VAL A 323 0.36 23.52 5.11
CA VAL A 323 -0.69 24.55 5.21
C VAL A 323 -1.89 24.15 4.36
N LEU A 324 -3.06 24.17 4.99
CA LEU A 324 -4.35 23.92 4.36
C LEU A 324 -5.04 25.25 4.06
N VAL A 325 -5.42 25.46 2.80
CA VAL A 325 -6.17 26.64 2.35
C VAL A 325 -7.58 26.21 1.98
N ILE A 326 -8.56 26.58 2.82
CA ILE A 326 -9.95 26.20 2.65
C ILE A 326 -10.75 27.41 2.15
N PRO A 327 -11.45 27.33 1.01
CA PRO A 327 -12.37 28.38 0.58
C PRO A 327 -13.58 28.43 1.51
N VAL A 328 -13.83 29.57 2.14
CA VAL A 328 -15.04 29.85 2.92
C VAL A 328 -16.11 30.33 1.95
N ALA A 329 -17.16 29.53 1.79
CA ALA A 329 -18.31 29.91 0.99
C ALA A 329 -19.00 31.14 1.60
N ASN A 330 -19.12 32.21 0.82
CA ASN A 330 -19.96 33.36 1.18
C ASN A 330 -21.39 33.09 0.67
N ALA A 331 -22.40 33.39 1.50
CA ALA A 331 -23.81 33.32 1.09
C ALA A 331 -24.16 34.33 -0.04
N ASN A 332 -23.34 35.37 -0.24
CA ASN A 332 -23.52 36.36 -1.31
C ASN A 332 -22.68 36.01 -2.54
N LYS A 333 -23.36 35.61 -3.61
CA LYS A 333 -22.85 35.21 -4.94
C LYS A 333 -22.01 36.26 -5.70
N ALA A 334 -21.81 37.45 -5.12
CA ALA A 334 -21.17 38.60 -5.75
C ALA A 334 -19.85 39.05 -5.08
N ALA A 335 -19.40 38.38 -4.02
CA ALA A 335 -18.14 38.68 -3.34
C ALA A 335 -17.05 37.66 -3.68
N SER A 336 -15.79 38.10 -3.70
CA SER A 336 -14.62 37.23 -3.88
C SER A 336 -14.61 36.10 -2.84
N PRO A 337 -14.14 34.90 -3.21
CA PRO A 337 -14.02 33.79 -2.27
C PRO A 337 -13.06 34.21 -1.13
N LYS A 338 -13.53 34.10 0.11
CA LYS A 338 -12.67 34.31 1.29
C LYS A 338 -11.96 33.00 1.57
N PHE A 339 -10.64 33.00 1.62
CA PHE A 339 -9.87 31.82 1.99
C PHE A 339 -9.56 31.84 3.48
N ARG A 340 -9.74 30.70 4.15
CA ARG A 340 -9.23 30.45 5.49
C ARG A 340 -7.97 29.62 5.35
N VAL A 341 -6.86 30.18 5.82
CA VAL A 341 -5.57 29.51 5.88
C VAL A 341 -5.41 28.92 7.27
N MET A 342 -5.11 27.63 7.37
CA MET A 342 -4.90 26.89 8.61
C MET A 342 -3.64 26.03 8.48
N LEU A 343 -2.83 25.95 9.53
CA LEU A 343 -1.71 25.00 9.57
C LEU A 343 -2.25 23.58 9.71
N ASN A 344 -1.56 22.61 9.11
CA ASN A 344 -1.93 21.22 9.24
C ASN A 344 -1.63 20.72 10.68
N PRO A 345 -2.65 20.32 11.48
CA PRO A 345 -2.41 19.80 12.82
C PRO A 345 -1.64 18.48 12.82
N ASP A 346 -1.69 17.71 11.73
CA ASP A 346 -1.03 16.41 11.62
C ASP A 346 0.51 16.54 11.51
N VAL A 347 0.99 17.71 11.07
CA VAL A 347 2.43 18.02 10.95
C VAL A 347 2.99 18.61 12.24
N MET A 348 2.14 19.00 13.18
CA MET A 348 2.54 19.61 14.45
C MET A 348 2.76 18.53 15.53
N PRO A 349 4.00 18.25 15.95
CA PRO A 349 4.24 17.30 17.03
C PRO A 349 3.74 17.87 18.36
N ARG A 350 2.88 17.11 19.05
CA ARG A 350 2.35 17.47 20.37
C ARG A 350 3.27 16.93 21.46
N LEU A 351 4.22 17.76 21.89
CA LEU A 351 5.14 17.42 22.98
C LEU A 351 4.63 17.95 24.32
N LYS A 352 4.64 17.09 25.34
CA LYS A 352 4.38 17.45 26.74
C LYS A 352 5.60 17.09 27.60
N VAL A 353 5.73 17.77 28.74
CA VAL A 353 6.71 17.38 29.76
C VAL A 353 6.07 16.31 30.64
N HIS A 354 6.75 15.20 30.86
CA HIS A 354 6.24 14.13 31.71
C HIS A 354 6.07 14.64 33.15
N ASP A 355 4.82 14.70 33.62
CA ASP A 355 4.47 15.27 34.91
C ASP A 355 4.98 14.45 36.10
N ILE A 356 5.14 13.13 35.93
CA ILE A 356 5.65 12.24 36.98
C ILE A 356 7.10 12.60 37.32
N TYR A 357 7.97 12.67 36.30
CA TYR A 357 9.36 13.05 36.51
C TYR A 357 9.51 14.51 36.97
N ALA A 358 8.68 15.42 36.46
CA ALA A 358 8.66 16.80 36.91
C ALA A 358 8.32 16.94 38.41
N ASN A 359 7.41 16.09 38.91
CA ASN A 359 7.01 16.08 40.32
C ASN A 359 8.08 15.44 41.22
N VAL A 360 8.77 14.40 40.78
CA VAL A 360 9.92 13.82 41.50
C VAL A 360 11.03 14.86 41.68
N LEU A 361 11.35 15.65 40.65
CA LEU A 361 12.36 16.70 40.72
C LEU A 361 11.98 17.82 41.70
N ARG A 362 10.69 18.18 41.75
CA ARG A 362 10.16 19.20 42.69
C ARG A 362 10.23 18.73 44.14
N ASN A 363 9.98 17.45 44.38
CA ASN A 363 10.00 16.85 45.72
C ASN A 363 11.43 16.62 46.24
N HIS A 364 12.41 16.41 45.36
CA HIS A 364 13.82 16.17 45.74
C HIS A 364 14.70 17.43 45.91
N ARG A 365 14.10 18.63 46.02
CA ARG A 365 14.80 19.94 46.11
C ARG A 365 15.73 20.12 47.34
N GLY A 366 15.96 19.09 48.16
CA GLY A 366 16.77 19.15 49.38
C GLY A 366 17.63 17.92 49.70
N GLY A 367 17.85 16.98 48.76
CA GLY A 367 18.67 15.77 48.97
C GLY A 367 20.14 15.91 48.56
N LYS A 368 21.03 15.08 49.13
CA LYS A 368 22.52 15.09 49.01
C LYS A 368 23.10 14.89 47.59
N ASP A 369 22.27 14.72 46.56
CA ASP A 369 22.69 14.48 45.17
C ASP A 369 22.52 15.74 44.30
N SER A 370 23.13 16.85 44.72
CA SER A 370 22.97 18.15 44.05
C SER A 370 23.49 18.19 42.61
N ALA A 371 24.45 17.33 42.26
CA ALA A 371 25.03 17.28 40.91
C ALA A 371 24.11 16.60 39.89
N SER A 372 23.44 15.51 40.25
CA SER A 372 22.45 14.85 39.40
C SER A 372 21.16 15.68 39.32
N HIS A 373 20.75 16.33 40.43
CA HIS A 373 19.61 17.25 40.44
C HIS A 373 19.82 18.46 39.53
N ALA A 374 21.02 19.05 39.53
CA ALA A 374 21.37 20.14 38.63
C ALA A 374 21.35 19.71 37.15
N ALA A 375 21.87 18.51 36.83
CA ALA A 375 21.84 17.96 35.48
C ALA A 375 20.40 17.68 34.98
N LEU A 376 19.55 17.08 35.83
CA LEU A 376 18.14 16.85 35.52
C LEU A 376 17.35 18.17 35.39
N GLN A 377 17.65 19.17 36.21
CA GLN A 377 17.05 20.49 36.10
C GLN A 377 17.46 21.19 34.79
N GLN A 378 18.71 21.03 34.34
CA GLN A 378 19.16 21.52 33.04
C GLN A 378 18.40 20.83 31.90
N ARG A 379 18.26 19.49 31.92
CA ARG A 379 17.48 18.76 30.91
C ARG A 379 15.99 19.15 30.89
N LEU A 380 15.40 19.46 32.05
CA LEU A 380 14.03 19.98 32.12
C LEU A 380 13.92 21.39 31.54
N GLN A 381 14.93 22.24 31.75
CA GLN A 381 14.98 23.57 31.13
C GLN A 381 15.16 23.48 29.60
N GLU A 382 16.00 22.56 29.13
CA GLU A 382 16.19 22.25 27.71
C GLU A 382 14.89 21.73 27.07
N ALA A 383 14.19 20.79 27.72
CA ALA A 383 12.87 20.30 27.27
C ALA A 383 11.83 21.42 27.16
N ARG A 384 11.70 22.27 28.20
CA ARG A 384 10.75 23.39 28.19
C ARG A 384 11.10 24.42 27.12
N TRP A 385 12.38 24.66 26.91
CA TRP A 385 12.87 25.54 25.86
C TRP A 385 12.56 24.96 24.48
N PHE A 386 12.78 23.66 24.27
CA PHE A 386 12.49 22.97 23.02
C PHE A 386 11.00 23.01 22.65
N ILE A 387 10.11 22.68 23.59
CA ILE A 387 8.64 22.76 23.41
C ILE A 387 8.23 24.18 23.01
N LYS A 388 8.79 25.20 23.67
CA LYS A 388 8.48 26.60 23.36
C LYS A 388 8.93 26.99 21.96
N ASN A 389 10.08 26.48 21.48
CA ASN A 389 10.55 26.77 20.13
C ASN A 389 9.67 26.10 19.06
N ILE A 390 9.22 24.86 19.30
CA ILE A 390 8.29 24.18 18.39
C ILE A 390 6.96 24.95 18.32
N GLN A 391 6.42 25.39 19.46
CA GLN A 391 5.21 26.24 19.51
C GLN A 391 5.39 27.64 18.90
N GLN A 392 6.61 28.11 18.68
CA GLN A 392 6.88 29.39 18.01
C GLN A 392 7.06 29.23 16.49
N ARG A 393 7.38 28.02 16.03
CA ARG A 393 7.53 27.69 14.61
C ARG A 393 6.16 27.54 13.94
N PHE A 394 5.25 26.81 14.58
CA PHE A 394 3.89 26.59 14.14
C PHE A 394 2.96 27.65 14.74
#